data_AF-A0A2G9Y8N1-F1
#
_entry.id   AF-A0A2G9Y8N1-F1
#
_cell.length_a   1.000
_cell.length_b   1.000
_cell.length_c   1.000
_cell.angle_alpha   90.00
_cell.angle_beta   90.00
_cell.angle_gamma   90.00
#
_symmetry.space_group_name_H-M   'P 1'
#
loop_
_entity.id
_entity.type
_entity.pdbx_description
1 polymer ?
#
loop_
_entity_poly.entity_id
_entity_poly.type
_entity_poly.pdbx_seq_one_letter_code
_entity_poly.pdbx_strand_id
1 'polypeptide(L)'
;MYHSPTYGKIDLERLKKIVSSFMGADKKAKYEIIVGTDSQKIEKNKYDFVSALIIHRISWGGIYFWKRLIQDKKISLKERIYQEATMSLQTSENFVNFFKTNGISKYDIQIHVDIGRNGETRDLITEVVGMIR
;
A
#
# COMPACT_ATOMS: atom_id res chain seq x y z
N MET A 1 -13.27 -0.22 1.86
CA MET A 1 -13.44 0.41 0.53
C MET A 1 -12.21 1.26 0.21
N TYR A 2 -11.93 1.47 -1.07
CA TYR A 2 -10.90 2.37 -1.58
C TYR A 2 -11.53 3.63 -2.16
N HIS A 3 -10.75 4.70 -2.21
CA HIS A 3 -11.09 5.99 -2.76
C HIS A 3 -10.08 6.35 -3.84
N SER A 4 -10.54 6.96 -4.92
CA SER A 4 -9.71 7.45 -6.02
C SER A 4 -10.22 8.81 -6.48
N PRO A 5 -9.34 9.77 -6.80
CA PRO A 5 -9.73 11.02 -7.45
C PRO A 5 -10.44 10.79 -8.79
N THR A 6 -10.04 9.75 -9.53
CA THR A 6 -10.55 9.43 -10.87
C THR A 6 -11.81 8.55 -10.83
N TYR A 7 -11.86 7.60 -9.90
CA TYR A 7 -12.90 6.55 -9.88
C TYR A 7 -13.88 6.64 -8.70
N GLY A 8 -13.70 7.61 -7.80
CA GLY A 8 -14.53 7.75 -6.61
C GLY A 8 -14.32 6.61 -5.61
N LYS A 9 -15.38 6.24 -4.89
CA LYS A 9 -15.36 5.14 -3.91
C LYS A 9 -15.60 3.80 -4.60
N ILE A 10 -14.71 2.84 -4.38
CA ILE A 10 -14.76 1.51 -5.00
C ILE A 10 -14.41 0.42 -3.98
N ASP A 11 -14.86 -0.82 -4.22
CA ASP A 11 -14.41 -1.98 -3.47
C ASP A 11 -13.14 -2.60 -4.06
N LEU A 12 -12.65 -3.67 -3.43
CA LEU A 12 -11.43 -4.36 -3.85
C LEU A 12 -11.61 -5.06 -5.22
N GLU A 13 -12.79 -5.56 -5.54
CA GLU A 13 -13.05 -6.26 -6.80
C GLU A 13 -13.02 -5.26 -7.97
N ARG A 14 -13.69 -4.12 -7.82
CA ARG A 14 -13.69 -3.05 -8.81
C ARG A 14 -12.30 -2.44 -8.98
N LEU A 15 -11.56 -2.29 -7.88
CA LEU A 15 -10.16 -1.85 -7.91
C LEU A 15 -9.29 -2.79 -8.76
N LYS A 16 -9.37 -4.10 -8.51
CA LYS A 16 -8.67 -5.13 -9.29
C LYS A 16 -8.99 -5.02 -10.79
N LYS A 17 -10.28 -4.89 -11.15
CA LYS A 17 -10.70 -4.70 -12.55
C LYS A 17 -10.08 -3.45 -13.18
N ILE A 18 -10.14 -2.31 -12.50
CA ILE A 18 -9.56 -1.05 -13.00
C ILE A 18 -8.05 -1.19 -13.23
N VAL A 19 -7.32 -1.76 -12.26
CA VAL A 19 -5.88 -1.95 -12.36
C VAL A 19 -5.53 -2.88 -13.52
N SER A 20 -6.25 -4.00 -13.68
CA SER A 20 -6.04 -4.92 -14.81
C SER A 20 -6.31 -4.24 -16.15
N SER A 21 -7.38 -3.45 -16.27
CA SER A 21 -7.64 -2.68 -17.50
C SER A 21 -6.54 -1.66 -17.79
N PHE A 22 -6.08 -0.91 -16.79
CA PHE A 22 -5.02 0.08 -16.93
C PHE A 22 -3.70 -0.54 -17.40
N MET A 23 -3.29 -1.65 -16.78
CA MET A 23 -2.06 -2.37 -17.15
C MET A 23 -2.22 -3.15 -18.48
N GLY A 24 -3.43 -3.65 -18.75
CA GLY A 24 -3.76 -4.38 -19.97
C GLY A 24 -3.80 -3.51 -21.22
N ALA A 25 -4.04 -2.20 -21.08
CA ALA A 25 -4.03 -1.24 -22.18
C ALA A 25 -2.66 -1.11 -22.88
N ASP A 26 -1.57 -1.41 -22.17
CA ASP A 26 -0.24 -1.57 -22.77
C ASP A 26 0.58 -2.58 -21.95
N LYS A 27 0.65 -3.82 -22.44
CA LYS A 27 1.39 -4.91 -21.80
C LYS A 27 2.90 -4.82 -22.00
N LYS A 28 3.39 -3.94 -22.89
CA LYS A 28 4.82 -3.75 -23.16
C LYS A 28 5.43 -2.65 -22.30
N ALA A 29 4.60 -1.74 -21.79
CA ALA A 29 5.02 -0.70 -20.85
C ALA A 29 5.58 -1.30 -19.55
N LYS A 30 6.43 -0.51 -18.88
CA LYS A 30 6.90 -0.81 -17.53
C LYS A 30 5.99 -0.13 -16.52
N TYR A 31 5.70 -0.83 -15.43
CA TYR A 31 4.87 -0.32 -14.35
C TYR A 31 5.60 -0.40 -13.02
N GLU A 32 5.45 0.65 -12.23
CA GLU A 32 5.86 0.71 -10.83
C GLU A 32 4.60 0.71 -9.97
N ILE A 33 4.58 -0.18 -8.98
CA ILE A 33 3.47 -0.33 -8.05
C ILE A 33 3.99 0.08 -6.69
N ILE A 34 3.45 1.17 -6.16
CA ILE A 34 3.91 1.75 -4.90
C ILE A 34 2.80 1.56 -3.88
N VAL A 35 3.15 0.95 -2.74
CA VAL A 35 2.24 0.70 -1.64
C VAL A 35 2.87 1.24 -0.36
N GLY A 36 2.11 1.96 0.44
CA GLY A 36 2.56 2.44 1.73
C GLY A 36 1.39 2.73 2.65
N THR A 37 1.63 2.65 3.95
CA THR A 37 0.66 3.01 4.98
C THR A 37 1.34 3.95 5.95
N ASP A 38 0.70 5.09 6.20
CA ASP A 38 1.08 6.03 7.24
C ASP A 38 -0.02 6.08 8.31
N SER A 39 0.34 6.53 9.50
CA SER A 39 -0.62 6.72 10.57
C SER A 39 -0.48 8.04 11.31
N GLN A 40 -1.63 8.57 11.75
CA GLN A 40 -1.71 9.80 12.52
C GLN A 40 -2.50 9.57 13.81
N LYS A 41 -1.98 10.03 14.94
CA LYS A 41 -2.76 10.09 16.18
C LYS A 41 -3.79 11.22 16.08
N ILE A 42 -5.07 10.89 16.14
CA ILE A 42 -6.18 11.86 16.12
C ILE A 42 -6.56 12.24 17.57
N GLU A 43 -6.65 11.26 18.48
CA GLU A 43 -7.02 11.46 19.88
C GLU A 43 -6.21 10.53 20.82
N LYS A 44 -6.45 10.61 22.14
CA LYS A 44 -5.63 9.94 23.18
C LYS A 44 -5.36 8.45 22.90
N ASN A 45 -6.34 7.73 22.33
CA ASN A 45 -6.26 6.32 21.94
C ASN A 45 -6.83 6.07 20.54
N LYS A 46 -6.84 7.08 19.67
CA LYS A 46 -7.48 6.98 18.36
C LYS A 46 -6.49 7.31 17.27
N TYR A 47 -6.29 6.38 16.36
CA TYR A 47 -5.29 6.47 15.31
C TYR A 47 -5.95 6.32 13.95
N ASP A 48 -5.55 7.17 13.03
CA ASP A 48 -5.87 7.10 11.62
C ASP A 48 -4.79 6.33 10.90
N PHE A 49 -5.14 5.29 10.15
CA PHE A 49 -4.22 4.62 9.24
C PHE A 49 -4.70 4.83 7.82
N VAL A 50 -3.81 5.32 6.95
CA VAL A 50 -4.11 5.56 5.54
C VAL A 50 -3.15 4.74 4.69
N SER A 51 -3.69 3.75 3.98
CA SER A 51 -2.92 2.98 2.99
C SER A 51 -3.13 3.57 1.60
N ALA A 52 -2.04 3.85 0.90
CA ALA A 52 -2.03 4.27 -0.50
C ALA A 52 -1.58 3.11 -1.41
N LEU A 53 -2.14 3.09 -2.62
CA LEU A 53 -1.77 2.23 -3.72
C LEU A 53 -1.68 3.07 -4.99
N ILE A 54 -0.50 3.13 -5.59
CA ILE A 54 -0.25 3.82 -6.85
C ILE A 54 0.18 2.80 -7.89
N ILE A 55 -0.45 2.84 -9.06
CA ILE A 55 0.02 2.12 -10.25
C ILE A 55 0.52 3.16 -11.25
N HIS A 56 1.84 3.28 -11.36
CA HIS A 56 2.51 4.23 -12.24
C HIS A 56 2.96 3.52 -13.51
N ARG A 57 2.48 3.97 -14.67
CA ARG A 57 3.06 3.60 -15.97
C ARG A 57 4.20 4.57 -16.26
N ILE A 58 5.42 4.05 -16.33
CA ILE A 58 6.61 4.88 -16.51
C ILE A 58 6.46 5.75 -17.77
N SER A 59 6.70 7.06 -17.62
CA SER A 59 6.57 8.09 -18.66
C SER A 59 5.15 8.41 -19.15
N TRP A 60 4.10 7.89 -18.51
CA TRP A 60 2.69 8.09 -18.93
C TRP A 60 1.73 8.46 -17.78
N GLY A 61 2.23 8.54 -16.54
CA GLY A 61 1.41 8.84 -15.36
C GLY A 61 0.84 7.58 -14.71
N GLY A 62 -0.14 7.75 -13.83
CA GLY A 62 -0.62 6.64 -13.01
C GLY A 62 -2.01 6.81 -12.46
N ILE A 63 -2.49 5.76 -11.81
CA ILE A 63 -3.76 5.74 -11.09
C ILE A 63 -3.51 5.60 -9.59
N TYR A 64 -4.28 6.35 -8.81
CA TYR A 64 -4.11 6.47 -7.36
C TYR A 64 -5.34 5.97 -6.62
N PHE A 65 -5.10 5.19 -5.58
CA PHE A 65 -6.10 4.69 -4.66
C PHE A 65 -5.62 4.81 -3.22
N TRP A 66 -6.55 5.02 -2.31
CA TRP A 66 -6.26 4.97 -0.89
C TRP A 66 -7.43 4.39 -0.11
N LYS A 67 -7.16 3.86 1.08
CA LYS A 67 -8.18 3.44 2.04
C LYS A 67 -7.78 3.92 3.42
N ARG A 68 -8.79 4.10 4.27
CA ARG A 68 -8.65 4.59 5.64
C ARG A 68 -9.16 3.56 6.62
N LEU A 69 -8.45 3.40 7.75
CA LEU A 69 -8.86 2.62 8.90
C LEU A 69 -8.64 3.45 10.15
N ILE A 70 -9.73 3.75 10.87
CA ILE A 70 -9.65 4.40 12.18
C ILE A 70 -9.69 3.30 13.24
N GLN A 71 -8.71 3.30 14.14
CA GLN A 71 -8.63 2.36 15.24
C GLN A 71 -8.68 3.12 16.57
N ASP A 72 -9.66 2.75 17.40
CA ASP A 72 -9.79 3.26 18.77
C ASP A 72 -9.21 2.23 19.75
N LYS A 73 -7.90 2.31 19.93
CA LYS A 73 -7.11 1.48 20.84
C LYS A 73 -5.86 2.25 21.25
N LYS A 74 -5.40 2.06 22.49
CA LYS A 74 -4.07 2.49 22.89
C LYS A 74 -3.03 1.65 22.13
N ILE A 75 -2.18 2.31 21.34
CA ILE A 75 -1.15 1.67 20.52
C ILE A 75 0.19 2.35 20.84
N SER A 76 1.21 1.56 21.18
CA SER A 76 2.59 2.04 21.34
C SER A 76 3.19 2.44 19.99
N LEU A 77 4.31 3.17 20.00
CA LEU A 77 5.02 3.53 18.76
C LEU A 77 5.42 2.27 17.96
N LYS A 78 5.93 1.24 18.67
CA LYS A 78 6.31 -0.05 18.09
C LYS A 78 5.13 -0.74 17.41
N GLU A 79 4.00 -0.89 18.09
CA GLU A 79 2.80 -1.50 17.51
C GLU A 79 2.25 -0.70 16.32
N ARG A 80 2.36 0.63 16.35
CA ARG A 80 1.92 1.50 15.26
C ARG A 80 2.73 1.28 13.99
N ILE A 81 4.05 1.17 14.11
CA ILE A 81 4.97 0.87 12.99
C ILE A 81 4.71 -0.52 12.42
N TYR A 82 4.50 -1.53 13.28
CA TYR A 82 4.10 -2.86 12.77
C TYR A 82 2.77 -2.84 12.05
N GLN A 83 1.81 -2.07 12.54
CA GLN A 83 0.51 -1.95 11.89
C GLN A 83 0.64 -1.31 10.50
N GLU A 84 1.42 -0.24 10.37
CA GLU A 84 1.76 0.39 9.09
C GLU A 84 2.42 -0.60 8.12
N ALA A 85 3.43 -1.34 8.59
CA ALA A 85 4.09 -2.37 7.79
C ALA A 85 3.10 -3.46 7.36
N THR A 86 2.36 -4.04 8.31
CA THR A 86 1.40 -5.12 8.07
C THR A 86 0.34 -4.71 7.05
N MET A 87 -0.24 -3.51 7.19
CA MET A 87 -1.25 -2.99 6.26
C MET A 87 -0.68 -2.77 4.85
N SER A 88 0.58 -2.36 4.75
CA SER A 88 1.29 -2.18 3.48
C SER A 88 1.56 -3.53 2.79
N LEU A 89 2.03 -4.54 3.54
CA LEU A 89 2.19 -5.90 3.04
C LEU A 89 0.87 -6.52 2.59
N GLN A 90 -0.16 -6.50 3.45
CA GLN A 90 -1.48 -7.05 3.12
C GLN A 90 -2.06 -6.41 1.86
N THR A 91 -1.89 -5.09 1.71
CA THR A 91 -2.32 -4.41 0.49
C THR A 91 -1.53 -4.93 -0.71
N SER A 92 -0.21 -5.05 -0.60
CA SER A 92 0.66 -5.56 -1.67
C SER A 92 0.36 -7.01 -2.08
N GLU A 93 0.22 -7.93 -1.12
CA GLU A 93 -0.09 -9.35 -1.37
C GLU A 93 -1.38 -9.55 -2.16
N ASN A 94 -2.41 -8.78 -1.83
CA ASN A 94 -3.68 -8.79 -2.54
C ASN A 94 -3.53 -8.47 -4.05
N PHE A 95 -2.52 -7.67 -4.41
CA PHE A 95 -2.21 -7.31 -5.80
C PHE A 95 -1.20 -8.26 -6.44
N VAL A 96 -0.17 -8.71 -5.73
CA VAL A 96 0.76 -9.72 -6.25
C VAL A 96 0.03 -10.98 -6.68
N ASN A 97 -0.88 -11.50 -5.84
CA ASN A 97 -1.69 -12.66 -6.18
C ASN A 97 -2.58 -12.39 -7.38
N PHE A 98 -3.17 -11.19 -7.45
CA PHE A 98 -3.99 -10.77 -8.57
C PHE A 98 -3.20 -10.71 -9.90
N PHE A 99 -1.98 -10.18 -9.91
CA PHE A 99 -1.16 -10.08 -11.12
C PHE A 99 -0.66 -11.42 -11.62
N LYS A 100 -0.26 -12.31 -10.69
CA LYS A 100 0.11 -13.70 -11.01
C LYS A 100 -1.01 -14.40 -11.78
N THR A 101 -2.26 -14.30 -11.33
CA THR A 101 -3.41 -14.94 -12.00
C THR A 101 -3.77 -14.31 -13.34
N ASN A 102 -3.42 -13.04 -13.57
CA ASN A 102 -3.76 -12.31 -14.81
C ASN A 102 -2.62 -12.27 -15.85
N GLY A 103 -1.50 -12.97 -15.61
CA GLY A 103 -0.38 -13.06 -16.56
C GLY A 103 0.39 -11.75 -16.76
N ILE A 104 0.29 -10.81 -15.82
CA ILE A 104 1.06 -9.57 -15.83
C ILE A 104 2.41 -9.88 -15.19
N SER A 105 3.51 -9.76 -15.93
CA SER A 105 4.85 -10.16 -15.49
C SER A 105 5.90 -9.04 -15.50
N LYS A 106 5.59 -7.88 -16.06
CA LYS A 106 6.50 -6.72 -16.16
C LYS A 106 6.08 -5.59 -15.23
N TYR A 107 6.30 -5.77 -13.94
CA TYR A 107 6.07 -4.74 -12.93
C TYR A 107 7.10 -4.84 -11.81
N ASP A 108 7.44 -3.70 -11.24
CA ASP A 108 8.22 -3.60 -10.01
C ASP A 108 7.26 -3.18 -8.88
N ILE A 109 7.30 -3.89 -7.75
CA ILE A 109 6.53 -3.54 -6.56
C ILE A 109 7.45 -2.95 -5.49
N GLN A 110 7.09 -1.77 -5.01
CA GLN A 110 7.80 -1.04 -3.96
C GLN A 110 6.87 -0.89 -2.76
N ILE A 111 7.28 -1.46 -1.63
CA ILE A 111 6.58 -1.30 -0.37
C ILE A 111 7.34 -0.26 0.44
N HIS A 112 6.71 0.87 0.68
CA HIS A 112 7.23 1.95 1.51
C HIS A 112 6.77 1.75 2.94
N VAL A 113 7.74 1.60 3.84
CA VAL A 113 7.53 1.65 5.28
C VAL A 113 8.45 2.73 5.85
N ASP A 114 7.86 3.82 6.34
CA ASP A 114 8.60 4.97 6.84
C ASP A 114 9.09 4.71 8.27
N ILE A 115 10.26 4.10 8.37
CA ILE A 115 10.95 3.87 9.64
C ILE A 115 12.15 4.83 9.73
N GLY A 116 12.15 5.69 10.74
CA GLY A 116 13.27 6.59 11.02
C GLY A 116 14.57 5.82 11.31
N ARG A 117 15.66 6.20 10.63
CA ARG A 117 16.99 5.58 10.79
C ARG A 117 17.74 6.02 12.06
N ASN A 118 17.35 7.16 12.65
CA ASN A 118 17.96 7.73 13.85
C ASN A 118 16.91 7.80 14.98
N GLY A 119 16.83 6.76 15.83
CA GLY A 119 15.92 6.73 16.98
C GLY A 119 15.58 5.32 17.47
N GLU A 120 14.64 5.23 18.42
CA GLU A 120 14.12 3.99 19.06
C GLU A 120 13.54 2.97 18.05
N THR A 121 13.33 3.39 16.81
CA THR A 121 12.72 2.59 15.75
C THR A 121 13.73 1.85 14.88
N ARG A 122 15.04 2.08 15.06
CA ARG A 122 16.09 1.42 14.27
C ARG A 122 16.06 -0.10 14.42
N ASP A 123 15.85 -0.60 15.63
CA ASP A 123 15.84 -2.03 15.90
C ASP A 123 14.59 -2.71 15.30
N LEU A 124 13.52 -1.94 15.05
CA LEU A 124 12.31 -2.39 14.35
C LEU A 124 12.53 -2.57 12.86
N ILE A 125 13.56 -1.94 12.27
CA ILE A 125 13.85 -2.06 10.83
C ILE A 125 14.09 -3.52 10.47
N THR A 126 14.92 -4.22 11.24
CA THR A 126 15.25 -5.63 10.97
C THR A 126 14.00 -6.52 11.07
N GLU A 127 13.15 -6.27 12.06
CA GLU A 127 11.91 -7.04 12.26
C GLU A 127 10.92 -6.80 11.11
N VAL A 128 10.70 -5.54 10.73
CA VAL A 128 9.78 -5.17 9.64
C VAL A 128 10.29 -5.61 8.28
N VAL A 129 11.59 -5.46 8.00
CA VAL A 129 12.21 -5.98 6.77
C VAL A 129 12.08 -7.50 6.71
N GLY A 130 12.17 -8.19 7.85
CA GLY A 130 11.92 -9.63 7.95
C GLY A 130 10.50 -10.04 7.53
N MET A 131 9.51 -9.15 7.66
CA MET A 131 8.15 -9.40 7.19
C MET A 131 8.03 -9.34 5.67
N ILE A 132 8.88 -8.54 4.99
CA ILE A 132 8.80 -8.21 3.55
C ILE A 132 9.49 -9.29 2.66
N ARG A 133 9.92 -10.42 3.21
CA ARG A 133 10.66 -11.47 2.47
C ARG A 133 9.78 -12.53 1.83
#